data_AF-A0AAN1U998-F1
#
_entry.id   AF-A0AAN1U998-F1
#
_cell.length_a   1.000
_cell.length_b   1.000
_cell.length_c   1.000
_cell.angle_alpha   90.00
_cell.angle_beta   90.00
_cell.angle_gamma   90.00
#
_symmetry.space_group_name_H-M   'P 1'
#
loop_
_entity.id
_entity.type
_entity.pdbx_description
1 polymer ?
#
loop_
_entity_poly.entity_id
_entity_poly.type
_entity_poly.pdbx_seq_one_letter_code
_entity_poly.pdbx_strand_id
1 'polypeptide(L)'
;MKCSRSGFPVFFRSAIGVLAILGLAGCQSSRGLKVQETPRTLLYSYVIANGMARGRIMTEDLPPAQVFNIITTDRNALLAILAFRDKPTRRRLRKAGQKVEDFIGAVEQPTQPLSPALSGAILLPPPPTSGFMR
;
A
#
# COMPACT_ATOMS: atom_id res chain seq x y z
N MET A 1 -58.58 -25.41 -38.51
CA MET A 1 -58.80 -25.27 -37.05
C MET A 1 -58.09 -24.01 -36.57
N LYS A 2 -58.79 -23.12 -35.88
CA LYS A 2 -58.25 -21.89 -35.26
C LYS A 2 -57.59 -22.23 -33.92
N CYS A 3 -56.45 -21.62 -33.61
CA CYS A 3 -56.03 -21.32 -32.24
C CYS A 3 -55.41 -19.91 -32.19
N SER A 4 -56.03 -19.07 -31.35
CA SER A 4 -55.61 -17.73 -30.93
C SER A 4 -54.67 -17.78 -29.72
N ARG A 5 -54.16 -16.58 -29.35
CA ARG A 5 -53.49 -16.15 -28.09
C ARG A 5 -51.96 -16.21 -28.17
N SER A 6 -51.17 -15.25 -27.68
CA SER A 6 -51.30 -14.00 -26.91
C SER A 6 -49.87 -13.44 -26.85
N GLY A 7 -49.57 -12.15 -27.05
CA GLY A 7 -49.82 -11.07 -26.09
C GLY A 7 -48.81 -11.02 -24.93
N PHE A 8 -47.56 -10.56 -25.19
CA PHE A 8 -46.53 -9.99 -24.27
C PHE A 8 -46.02 -10.85 -23.05
N PRO A 9 -44.85 -10.57 -22.42
CA PRO A 9 -44.05 -9.34 -22.51
C PRO A 9 -42.51 -9.45 -22.64
N VAL A 10 -41.95 -8.31 -23.04
CA VAL A 10 -40.54 -7.93 -23.20
C VAL A 10 -39.77 -7.80 -21.86
N PHE A 11 -40.36 -8.13 -20.71
CA PHE A 11 -39.75 -7.90 -19.39
C PHE A 11 -38.67 -8.92 -18.96
N PHE A 12 -38.60 -10.10 -19.59
CA PHE A 12 -37.64 -11.15 -19.18
C PHE A 12 -36.17 -10.83 -19.51
N ARG A 13 -35.91 -9.82 -20.35
CA ARG A 13 -34.53 -9.40 -20.67
C ARG A 13 -33.87 -8.56 -19.57
N SER A 14 -34.66 -8.01 -18.63
CA SER A 14 -34.13 -7.09 -17.60
C SER A 14 -33.48 -7.83 -16.43
N ALA A 15 -33.97 -9.02 -16.08
CA ALA A 15 -33.44 -9.78 -14.94
C ALA A 15 -32.02 -10.34 -15.17
N ILE A 16 -31.67 -10.64 -16.43
CA ILE A 16 -30.32 -11.10 -16.79
C ILE A 16 -29.31 -9.95 -16.71
N GLY A 17 -29.73 -8.72 -17.00
CA GLY A 17 -28.87 -7.53 -16.95
C GLY A 17 -28.42 -7.18 -15.52
N VAL A 18 -29.31 -7.32 -14.54
CA VAL A 18 -28.98 -7.01 -13.13
C VAL A 18 -28.06 -8.06 -12.51
N LEU A 19 -28.20 -9.34 -12.88
CA LEU A 19 -27.29 -10.40 -12.42
C LEU A 19 -25.86 -10.25 -12.98
N ALA A 20 -25.74 -9.69 -14.18
CA ALA A 20 -24.44 -9.42 -14.81
C ALA A 20 -23.66 -8.29 -14.10
N ILE A 21 -24.34 -7.31 -13.52
CA ILE A 21 -23.70 -6.17 -12.83
C ILE A 21 -23.14 -6.59 -11.46
N LEU A 22 -23.77 -7.54 -10.76
CA LEU A 22 -23.21 -8.09 -9.51
C LEU A 22 -21.96 -8.94 -9.74
N GLY A 23 -21.80 -9.56 -10.92
CA GLY A 23 -20.58 -10.31 -11.27
C GLY A 23 -19.35 -9.43 -11.49
N LEU A 24 -19.54 -8.14 -11.80
CA LEU A 24 -18.46 -7.18 -12.02
C LEU A 24 -17.91 -6.55 -10.73
N ALA A 25 -18.57 -6.74 -9.58
CA ALA A 25 -18.07 -6.32 -8.27
C ALA A 25 -17.02 -7.29 -7.68
N GLY A 26 -16.67 -8.36 -8.39
CA GLY A 26 -15.63 -9.32 -8.01
C GLY A 26 -14.24 -8.94 -8.50
N CYS A 27 -13.80 -7.69 -8.30
CA CYS A 27 -12.40 -7.32 -8.52
C CYS A 27 -11.63 -7.39 -7.19
N GLN A 28 -11.55 -8.59 -6.60
CA GLN A 28 -10.48 -8.85 -5.63
C GLN A 28 -9.38 -9.62 -6.34
N SER A 29 -8.47 -8.87 -6.97
CA SER A 29 -7.18 -9.36 -7.44
C SER A 29 -6.28 -9.68 -6.23
N SER A 30 -6.63 -10.72 -5.46
CA SER A 30 -5.80 -11.25 -4.37
C SER A 30 -4.84 -12.34 -4.84
N ARG A 31 -4.57 -12.42 -6.15
CA ARG A 31 -3.43 -13.20 -6.65
C ARG A 31 -2.23 -12.30 -6.58
N GLY A 32 -1.61 -12.30 -5.40
CA GLY A 32 -0.30 -11.69 -5.14
C GLY A 32 0.57 -11.89 -6.35
N LEU A 33 1.06 -10.76 -6.88
CA LEU A 33 1.98 -10.75 -8.01
C LEU A 33 3.06 -11.76 -7.66
N LYS A 34 3.06 -12.92 -8.31
CA LYS A 34 4.12 -13.92 -8.13
C LYS A 34 5.30 -13.32 -8.88
N VAL A 35 5.93 -12.33 -8.26
CA VAL A 35 7.14 -11.68 -8.73
C VAL A 35 8.06 -12.84 -8.99
N GLN A 36 8.33 -13.11 -10.26
CA GLN A 36 9.33 -14.10 -10.60
C GLN A 36 10.60 -13.54 -9.97
N GLU A 37 11.10 -14.18 -8.92
CA GLU A 37 12.29 -13.78 -8.19
C GLU A 37 13.48 -13.93 -9.15
N THR A 38 13.62 -13.00 -10.08
CA THR A 38 14.79 -12.92 -10.93
C THR A 38 15.83 -12.08 -10.19
N PRO A 39 17.12 -12.38 -10.36
CA PRO A 39 18.20 -11.61 -9.74
C PRO A 39 18.10 -10.10 -9.98
N ARG A 40 17.63 -9.70 -11.18
CA ARG A 40 17.46 -8.30 -11.58
C ARG A 40 16.27 -7.65 -10.89
N THR A 41 15.12 -8.33 -10.88
CA THR A 41 13.91 -7.82 -10.21
C THR A 41 14.17 -7.57 -8.74
N LEU A 42 14.89 -8.48 -8.07
CA LEU A 42 15.23 -8.35 -6.67
C LEU A 42 16.05 -7.09 -6.39
N LEU A 43 17.08 -6.82 -7.19
CA LEU A 43 17.92 -5.63 -7.04
C LEU A 43 17.13 -4.35 -7.28
N TYR A 44 16.28 -4.31 -8.31
CA TYR A 44 15.45 -3.14 -8.60
C TYR A 44 14.43 -2.87 -7.49
N SER A 45 13.75 -3.91 -6.99
CA SER A 45 12.84 -3.79 -5.86
C SER A 45 13.55 -3.24 -4.62
N TYR A 46 14.77 -3.72 -4.33
CA TYR A 46 15.56 -3.20 -3.22
C TYR A 46 15.89 -1.71 -3.36
N VAL A 47 16.36 -1.27 -4.54
CA VAL A 47 16.71 0.13 -4.79
C VAL A 47 15.49 1.04 -4.66
N ILE A 48 14.34 0.63 -5.20
CA ILE A 48 13.08 1.38 -5.07
C ILE A 48 12.67 1.49 -3.60
N ALA A 49 12.68 0.37 -2.87
CA ALA A 49 12.35 0.34 -1.46
C ALA A 49 13.30 1.21 -0.61
N ASN A 50 14.60 1.25 -0.93
CA ASN A 50 15.57 2.11 -0.25
C ASN A 50 15.28 3.60 -0.49
N GLY A 51 14.92 3.96 -1.73
CA GLY A 51 14.47 5.31 -2.07
C GLY A 51 13.23 5.71 -1.27
N MET A 52 12.23 4.83 -1.20
CA MET A 52 11.01 5.06 -0.40
C MET A 52 11.33 5.20 1.09
N ALA A 53 12.17 4.32 1.65
CA ALA A 53 12.58 4.35 3.05
C ALA A 53 13.20 5.69 3.43
N ARG A 54 14.15 6.19 2.64
CA ARG A 54 14.78 7.50 2.86
C ARG A 54 13.77 8.63 2.77
N GLY A 55 12.92 8.60 1.75
CA GLY A 55 11.85 9.59 1.58
C GLY A 55 10.99 9.66 2.84
N ARG A 56 10.49 8.52 3.31
CA ARG A 56 9.65 8.44 4.51
C ARG A 56 10.33 8.92 5.77
N ILE A 57 11.60 8.56 6.00
CA ILE A 57 12.37 9.03 7.15
C ILE A 57 12.56 10.56 7.11
N MET A 58 12.62 11.16 5.92
CA MET A 58 12.78 12.60 5.76
C MET A 58 11.45 13.38 5.83
N THR A 59 10.35 12.81 5.33
CA THR A 59 9.08 13.53 5.17
C THR A 59 8.09 13.29 6.30
N GLU A 60 8.21 12.18 7.02
CA GLU A 60 7.24 11.78 8.03
C GLU A 60 7.88 11.75 9.42
N ASP A 61 7.08 12.11 10.43
CA ASP A 61 7.49 12.03 11.83
C ASP A 61 7.35 10.58 12.33
N LEU A 62 8.33 9.76 11.96
CA LEU A 62 8.37 8.34 12.31
C LEU A 62 8.85 8.13 13.75
N PRO A 63 8.15 7.33 14.57
CA PRO A 63 8.64 6.98 15.89
C PRO A 63 9.98 6.24 15.79
N PRO A 64 10.92 6.43 16.74
CA PRO A 64 12.26 5.83 16.67
C PRO A 64 12.24 4.32 16.44
N ALA A 65 11.29 3.60 17.04
CA ALA A 65 11.13 2.16 16.85
C ALA A 65 10.87 1.77 15.38
N GLN A 66 10.10 2.58 14.64
CA GLN A 66 9.81 2.34 13.23
C GLN A 66 11.03 2.64 12.36
N VAL A 67 11.78 3.70 12.67
CA VAL A 67 13.06 4.01 12.01
C VAL A 67 14.07 2.86 12.21
N PHE A 68 14.19 2.34 13.44
CA PHE A 68 15.07 1.18 13.72
C PHE A 68 14.61 -0.08 12.99
N ASN A 69 13.30 -0.31 12.87
CA ASN A 69 12.76 -1.45 12.12
C ASN A 69 13.13 -1.36 10.63
N ILE A 70 12.98 -0.17 10.02
CA ILE A 70 13.36 0.09 8.62
C ILE A 70 14.87 -0.15 8.42
N ILE A 71 15.73 0.38 9.28
CA ILE A 71 17.20 0.20 9.18
C ILE A 71 17.60 -1.28 9.34
N THR A 72 16.96 -1.98 10.28
CA THR A 72 17.26 -3.39 10.56
C THR A 72 16.87 -4.28 9.38
N THR A 73 15.69 -4.05 8.82
CA THR A 73 15.21 -4.79 7.65
C THR A 73 16.00 -4.46 6.38
N ASP A 74 16.41 -3.20 6.16
CA ASP A 74 17.32 -2.80 5.07
C ASP A 74 18.65 -3.58 5.11
N ARG A 75 19.31 -3.59 6.28
CA ARG A 75 20.58 -4.34 6.46
C ARG A 75 20.40 -5.83 6.19
N ASN A 76 19.33 -6.42 6.70
CA ASN A 76 19.03 -7.83 6.50
C ASN A 76 18.77 -8.17 5.02
N ALA A 77 18.07 -7.30 4.30
CA ALA A 77 17.87 -7.42 2.85
C ALA A 77 19.22 -7.35 2.12
N LEU A 78 20.04 -6.33 2.40
CA LEU A 78 21.32 -6.14 1.75
C LEU A 78 22.28 -7.32 1.99
N LEU A 79 22.36 -7.83 3.23
CA LEU A 79 23.18 -9.01 3.54
C LEU A 79 22.71 -10.25 2.77
N ALA A 80 21.40 -10.44 2.60
CA ALA A 80 20.87 -11.56 1.84
C ALA A 80 21.16 -11.43 0.33
N ILE A 81 21.08 -10.21 -0.21
CA ILE A 81 21.47 -9.89 -1.59
C ILE A 81 22.94 -10.19 -1.82
N LEU A 82 23.82 -9.72 -0.93
CA LEU A 82 25.26 -9.97 -1.02
C LEU A 82 25.56 -11.46 -0.92
N ALA A 83 24.94 -12.18 0.02
CA ALA A 83 25.11 -13.63 0.13
C ALA A 83 24.64 -14.38 -1.12
N PHE A 84 23.58 -13.91 -1.79
CA PHE A 84 23.13 -14.44 -3.08
C PHE A 84 24.13 -14.12 -4.20
N ARG A 85 24.63 -12.87 -4.28
CA ARG A 85 25.64 -12.44 -5.25
C ARG A 85 26.91 -13.31 -5.15
N ASP A 86 27.36 -13.58 -3.93
CA ASP A 86 28.61 -14.31 -3.69
C ASP A 86 28.49 -15.80 -4.07
N LYS A 87 27.32 -16.43 -3.87
CA LYS A 87 27.05 -17.78 -4.41
C LYS A 87 25.61 -17.87 -4.95
N PRO A 88 25.40 -17.67 -6.26
CA PRO A 88 24.06 -17.61 -6.85
C PRO A 88 23.42 -19.00 -6.84
N THR A 89 22.47 -19.22 -5.91
CA THR A 89 21.71 -20.46 -5.78
C THR A 89 20.22 -20.14 -5.62
N ARG A 90 19.32 -21.01 -6.10
CA ARG A 90 17.86 -20.82 -5.96
C ARG A 90 17.43 -20.59 -4.52
N ARG A 91 18.03 -21.31 -3.57
CA ARG A 91 17.74 -21.15 -2.12
C ARG A 91 18.07 -19.75 -1.63
N ARG A 92 19.21 -19.19 -2.06
CA ARG A 92 19.63 -17.85 -1.64
C ARG A 92 18.86 -16.75 -2.36
N LEU A 93 18.47 -16.99 -3.61
CA LEU A 93 17.59 -16.09 -4.36
C LEU A 93 16.26 -15.91 -3.63
N ARG A 94 15.61 -17.02 -3.25
CA ARG A 94 14.37 -16.99 -2.45
C ARG A 94 14.55 -16.34 -1.09
N LYS A 95 15.66 -16.64 -0.41
CA LYS A 95 15.97 -16.00 0.89
C LYS A 95 16.16 -14.49 0.74
N ALA A 96 16.82 -14.04 -0.32
CA ALA A 96 17.02 -12.63 -0.60
C ALA A 96 15.70 -11.96 -1.01
N GLY A 97 14.85 -12.62 -1.81
CA GLY A 97 13.51 -12.14 -2.17
C GLY A 97 12.67 -11.90 -0.92
N GLN A 98 12.56 -12.91 -0.06
CA GLN A 98 11.83 -12.79 1.21
C GLN A 98 12.35 -11.65 2.10
N LYS A 99 13.68 -11.44 2.15
CA LYS A 99 14.26 -10.35 2.97
C LYS A 99 13.99 -8.96 2.37
N VAL A 100 13.92 -8.85 1.05
CA VAL A 100 13.49 -7.60 0.37
C VAL A 100 12.01 -7.35 0.60
N GLU A 101 11.17 -8.38 0.58
CA GLU A 101 9.74 -8.25 0.92
C GLU A 101 9.54 -7.80 2.39
N ASP A 102 10.31 -8.38 3.33
CA ASP A 102 10.31 -7.94 4.74
C ASP A 102 10.66 -6.44 4.85
N PHE A 103 11.63 -5.96 4.05
CA PHE A 103 12.03 -4.57 4.01
C PHE A 103 10.96 -3.66 3.42
N ILE A 104 10.36 -4.04 2.29
CA ILE A 104 9.23 -3.31 1.69
C ILE A 104 8.09 -3.19 2.71
N GLY A 105 7.74 -4.29 3.38
CA GLY A 105 6.71 -4.30 4.41
C GLY A 105 7.01 -3.36 5.59
N ALA A 106 8.28 -3.23 5.99
CA ALA A 106 8.67 -2.28 7.04
C ALA A 106 8.56 -0.82 6.57
N VAL A 107 8.86 -0.55 5.30
CA VAL A 107 8.75 0.80 4.71
C VAL A 107 7.29 1.21 4.47
N GLU A 108 6.43 0.28 4.09
CA GLU A 108 5.01 0.53 3.80
C GLU A 108 4.12 0.53 5.05
N GLN A 109 4.64 0.17 6.23
CA GLN A 109 3.88 0.21 7.47
C GLN A 109 3.30 1.61 7.72
N PRO A 110 1.98 1.74 7.92
CA PRO A 110 1.36 3.03 8.16
C PRO A 110 1.96 3.68 9.41
N THR A 111 2.26 4.98 9.33
CA THR A 111 2.64 5.76 10.52
C THR A 111 1.47 5.73 11.47
N GLN A 112 1.63 5.06 12.61
CA GLN A 112 0.72 5.30 13.71
C GLN A 112 0.95 6.75 14.15
N PRO A 113 -0.07 7.62 14.13
CA PRO A 113 0.11 8.99 14.55
C PRO A 113 0.64 8.98 15.98
N LEU A 114 1.72 9.72 16.21
CA LEU A 114 2.09 10.14 17.55
C LEU A 114 0.82 10.80 18.13
N SER A 115 0.34 10.26 19.25
CA SER A 115 -0.95 10.59 19.88
C SER A 115 -1.32 12.08 19.74
N PRO A 116 -2.59 12.44 19.44
CA PRO A 116 -3.04 13.82 19.26
C PRO A 116 -3.14 14.54 20.62
N ALA A 117 -2.03 14.62 21.36
CA ALA A 117 -1.92 15.39 22.59
C ALA A 117 -1.32 16.79 22.34
N LEU A 118 -1.10 17.17 21.07
CA LEU A 118 -0.56 18.48 20.69
C LEU A 118 -1.39 19.21 19.62
N SER A 119 -2.70 18.97 19.56
CA SER A 119 -3.65 19.86 18.85
C SER A 119 -4.50 20.71 19.81
N GLY A 120 -4.20 20.67 21.10
CA GLY A 120 -4.77 21.57 22.10
C GLY A 120 -3.92 22.83 22.27
N ALA A 121 -4.51 23.98 21.90
CA ALA A 121 -4.06 25.35 22.20
C ALA A 121 -3.01 25.99 21.29
N ILE A 122 -3.48 26.62 20.21
CA ILE A 122 -3.23 28.06 20.00
C ILE A 122 -4.57 28.70 19.61
N LEU A 123 -5.44 28.88 20.62
CA LEU A 123 -6.53 29.86 20.55
C LEU A 123 -5.83 31.22 20.54
N LEU A 124 -5.60 31.78 19.36
CA LEU A 124 -5.16 33.17 19.22
C LEU A 124 -6.21 34.05 19.94
N PRO A 125 -5.86 34.82 20.98
CA PRO A 125 -6.80 35.79 21.53
C PRO A 125 -7.13 36.81 20.43
N PRO A 126 -8.41 37.23 20.30
CA PRO A 126 -8.79 38.24 19.32
C PRO A 126 -8.02 39.54 19.59
N PRO A 127 -7.65 40.31 18.55
CA PRO A 127 -6.97 41.58 18.73
C PRO A 127 -7.85 42.55 19.53
N PRO A 128 -7.29 43.33 20.47
CA PRO A 128 -8.05 44.36 21.15
C PRO A 128 -8.47 45.40 20.12
N THR A 129 -9.77 45.51 19.87
CA THR A 129 -10.35 46.65 19.17
C THR A 129 -10.13 47.89 20.03
N SER A 130 -9.07 48.64 19.76
CA SER A 130 -8.90 49.98 20.27
C SER A 130 -10.00 50.85 19.64
N GLY A 131 -11.00 51.20 20.44
CA GLY A 131 -11.97 52.22 20.09
C GLY A 131 -11.24 53.53 19.76
N PHE A 132 -11.43 54.00 18.53
CA PHE A 132 -11.10 55.37 18.17
C PHE A 132 -12.42 56.11 17.99
N MET A 133 -12.79 56.86 19.03
CA MET A 133 -13.79 57.92 18.91
C MET A 133 -13.34 58.90 17.83
N ARG A 134 -14.25 59.18 16.89
CA ARG A 134 -14.46 60.51 16.30
C ARG A 134 -15.81 60.56 15.62
#